data_AF-A0A2A4XY79-F1
#
_entry.id   AF-A0A2A4XY79-F1
#
_cell.length_a   1.000
_cell.length_b   1.000
_cell.length_c   1.000
_cell.angle_alpha   90.00
_cell.angle_beta   90.00
_cell.angle_gamma   90.00
#
_symmetry.space_group_name_H-M   'P 1'
#
loop_
_entity.id
_entity.type
_entity.pdbx_description
1 polymer ?
#
loop_
_entity_poly.entity_id
_entity_poly.type
_entity_poly.pdbx_seq_one_letter_code
_entity_poly.pdbx_strand_id
1 'polypeptide(L)'
;MIIINNFRHVSCHNKSDSETFLMSYSKARGRIRPEDILVYNFEGDIVSKTNQKPFLERFIHSEIYKCRLDVNAIIHTHASSVAPFTVVADSLRPVCHMCGFYKDLDIRTKFEITLAMPVIC
;
A
#
# COMPACT_ATOMS: atom_id res chain seq x y z
N MET A 1 18.37 -13.53 -8.30
CA MET A 1 18.46 -12.19 -7.68
C MET A 1 17.27 -11.37 -8.15
N ILE A 2 16.22 -11.25 -7.34
CA ILE A 2 15.06 -10.41 -7.70
C ILE A 2 15.48 -8.97 -7.47
N ILE A 3 15.60 -8.18 -8.55
CA ILE A 3 15.79 -6.74 -8.46
C ILE A 3 14.45 -6.16 -7.97
N ILE A 4 14.39 -5.82 -6.68
CA ILE A 4 13.22 -5.15 -6.09
C ILE A 4 13.32 -3.67 -6.48
N ASN A 5 12.44 -3.22 -7.37
CA ASN A 5 12.34 -1.82 -7.78
C ASN A 5 12.11 -0.90 -6.55
N ASN A 6 12.75 0.27 -6.52
CA ASN A 6 12.78 1.20 -5.39
C ASN A 6 11.45 1.95 -5.14
N PHE A 7 10.51 1.93 -6.08
CA PHE A 7 9.22 2.63 -6.00
C PHE A 7 8.13 1.77 -5.35
N ARG A 8 8.37 1.29 -4.13
CA ARG A 8 7.40 0.49 -3.37
C ARG A 8 7.28 1.03 -1.97
N HIS A 9 6.07 1.18 -1.46
CA HIS A 9 5.86 1.66 -0.10
C HIS A 9 4.72 0.90 0.58
N VAL A 10 4.72 1.01 1.90
CA VAL A 10 3.80 0.31 2.78
C VAL A 10 3.34 1.27 3.86
N SER A 11 2.10 1.13 4.26
CA SER A 11 1.52 1.82 5.41
C SER A 11 0.79 0.84 6.30
N CYS A 12 0.55 1.23 7.54
CA CYS A 12 -0.40 0.56 8.42
C CYS A 12 -1.35 1.56 9.07
N HIS A 13 -2.58 1.13 9.31
CA HIS A 13 -3.55 1.88 10.08
C HIS A 13 -3.01 2.10 11.49
N ASN A 14 -3.17 3.30 12.03
CA ASN A 14 -2.73 3.59 13.39
C ASN A 14 -3.76 3.02 14.38
N LYS A 15 -3.29 2.20 15.34
CA LYS A 15 -4.17 1.60 16.35
C LYS A 15 -4.50 2.55 17.51
N SER A 16 -3.64 3.53 17.74
CA SER A 16 -3.81 4.49 18.85
C SER A 16 -4.72 5.66 18.46
N ASP A 17 -4.88 5.91 17.16
CA ASP A 17 -5.72 6.97 16.61
C ASP A 17 -6.30 6.48 15.28
N SER A 18 -7.60 6.20 15.28
CA SER A 18 -8.29 5.55 14.16
C SER A 18 -8.48 6.42 12.93
N GLU A 19 -8.15 7.71 12.98
CA GLU A 19 -8.25 8.63 11.84
C GLU A 19 -6.90 8.88 11.17
N THR A 20 -5.90 8.07 11.50
CA THR A 20 -4.53 8.23 11.00
C THR A 20 -3.90 6.91 10.56
N PHE A 21 -2.85 7.02 9.75
CA PHE A 21 -2.02 5.90 9.34
C PHE A 21 -0.53 6.25 9.41
N LEU A 22 0.29 5.21 9.48
CA LEU A 22 1.74 5.29 9.60
C LEU A 22 2.38 4.93 8.27
N MET A 23 3.34 5.73 7.81
CA MET A 23 4.09 5.49 6.57
C MET A 23 5.44 6.20 6.66
N SER A 24 6.48 5.65 6.03
CA SER A 24 7.75 6.39 5.95
C SER A 24 7.62 7.60 5.02
N TYR A 25 8.44 8.62 5.24
CA TYR A 25 8.65 9.62 4.18
C TYR A 25 9.37 9.01 2.97
N SER A 26 9.48 9.77 1.87
CA SER A 26 10.09 9.34 0.60
C SER A 26 11.58 9.00 0.77
N LYS A 27 11.86 7.77 1.17
CA LYS A 27 13.19 7.23 1.45
C LYS A 27 13.33 5.85 0.83
N ALA A 28 14.53 5.51 0.38
CA ALA A 28 14.82 4.18 -0.15
C ALA A 28 14.57 3.09 0.90
N ARG A 29 13.83 2.03 0.55
CA ARG A 29 13.38 0.98 1.49
C ARG A 29 14.49 0.39 2.35
N GLY A 30 15.65 0.11 1.77
CA GLY A 30 16.81 -0.45 2.49
C GLY A 30 17.45 0.51 3.52
N ARG A 31 16.95 1.74 3.62
CA ARG A 31 17.44 2.78 4.53
C ARG A 31 16.35 3.29 5.48
N ILE A 32 15.15 2.73 5.42
CA ILE A 32 14.06 3.08 6.33
C ILE A 32 14.42 2.55 7.72
N ARG A 33 14.22 3.41 8.72
CA ARG A 33 14.39 3.14 10.14
C ARG A 33 13.12 3.58 10.89
N PRO A 34 12.92 3.15 12.13
CA PRO A 34 11.74 3.54 12.92
C PRO A 34 11.51 5.05 12.99
N GLU A 35 12.58 5.84 13.08
CA GLU A 35 12.54 7.30 13.11
C GLU A 35 12.08 7.96 11.79
N ASP A 36 12.02 7.21 10.69
CA ASP A 36 11.56 7.72 9.40
C ASP A 36 10.03 7.58 9.22
N ILE A 37 9.35 6.92 10.16
CA ILE A 37 7.91 6.71 10.13
C ILE A 37 7.20 7.99 10.58
N LEU A 38 6.31 8.47 9.73
CA LEU A 38 5.46 9.64 9.98
C LEU A 38 4.00 9.22 10.12
N VAL A 39 3.23 10.09 10.76
CA VAL A 39 1.78 9.95 10.93
C VAL A 39 1.09 10.82 9.89
N TYR A 40 0.15 10.23 9.16
CA TYR A 40 -0.69 10.88 8.18
C TYR A 40 -2.15 10.80 8.58
N ASN A 41 -2.93 11.84 8.32
CA ASN A 41 -4.39 11.78 8.41
C ASN A 41 -4.99 11.20 7.11
N PHE A 42 -6.31 11.00 7.07
CA PHE A 42 -7.01 10.46 5.89
C PHE A 42 -7.14 11.45 4.71
N GLU A 43 -6.77 12.71 4.91
CA GLU A 43 -6.54 13.68 3.83
C GLU A 43 -5.17 13.49 3.18
N GLY A 44 -4.31 12.64 3.75
CA GLY A 44 -2.96 12.38 3.27
C GLY A 44 -1.93 13.41 3.73
N ASP A 45 -2.27 14.29 4.66
CA ASP A 45 -1.36 15.28 5.22
C ASP A 45 -0.59 14.73 6.43
N ILE A 46 0.64 15.22 6.62
CA ILE A 46 1.48 14.83 7.76
C ILE A 46 0.97 15.57 9.01
N VAL A 47 0.64 14.83 10.06
CA VAL A 47 0.07 15.38 11.30
C VAL A 47 1.11 16.15 12.12
N SER A 48 2.39 15.75 12.05
CA SER A 48 3.49 16.38 12.77
C SER A 48 4.34 17.32 11.91
N LYS A 49 4.92 18.35 12.54
CA LYS A 49 5.88 19.23 11.86
C LYS A 49 7.12 18.45 11.45
N THR A 50 7.41 18.45 10.15
CA THR A 50 8.60 17.80 9.60
C THR A 50 9.05 18.51 8.32
N ASN A 51 10.34 18.46 8.03
CA ASN A 51 10.91 18.92 6.77
C ASN A 51 11.08 17.77 5.76
N GLN A 52 10.63 16.56 6.10
CA GLN A 52 10.74 15.40 5.24
C GLN A 52 9.67 15.42 4.15
N LYS A 53 10.05 14.98 2.95
CA LYS A 53 9.14 14.93 1.81
C LYS A 53 8.35 13.62 1.82
N PRO A 54 7.01 13.64 1.80
CA PRO A 54 6.22 12.42 1.75
C PRO A 54 6.26 11.80 0.34
N PHE A 55 5.78 10.55 0.22
CA PHE A 55 5.52 9.97 -1.09
C PHE A 55 4.38 10.71 -1.81
N LEU A 56 4.49 10.91 -3.13
CA LEU A 56 3.42 11.53 -3.92
C LEU A 56 2.16 10.65 -3.97
N GLU A 57 2.36 9.34 -4.01
CA GLU A 57 1.31 8.31 -4.08
C GLU A 57 0.59 8.05 -2.73
N ARG A 58 0.95 8.75 -1.65
CA ARG A 58 0.33 8.55 -0.32
C ARG A 58 -1.20 8.70 -0.31
N PHE A 59 -1.75 9.47 -1.25
CA PHE A 59 -3.19 9.67 -1.38
C PHE A 59 -3.94 8.38 -1.75
N ILE A 60 -3.25 7.42 -2.39
CA ILE A 60 -3.81 6.07 -2.62
C ILE A 60 -4.09 5.40 -1.28
N HIS A 61 -3.16 5.53 -0.33
CA HIS A 61 -3.31 4.95 1.01
C HIS A 61 -4.41 5.65 1.80
N SER A 62 -4.43 6.98 1.76
CA SER A 62 -5.39 7.78 2.50
C SER A 62 -6.83 7.50 2.06
N GLU A 63 -7.10 7.49 0.75
CA GLU A 63 -8.42 7.20 0.22
C GLU A 63 -8.87 5.76 0.51
N ILE A 64 -7.94 4.80 0.49
CA ILE A 64 -8.28 3.42 0.83
C ILE A 64 -8.62 3.28 2.30
N TYR A 65 -7.84 3.83 3.23
CA TYR A 65 -8.20 3.80 4.66
C TYR A 65 -9.53 4.51 4.92
N LYS A 66 -9.76 5.66 4.28
CA LYS A 66 -11.02 6.41 4.37
C LYS A 66 -12.23 5.58 3.91
N CYS A 67 -12.08 4.80 2.85
CA CYS A 67 -13.15 3.95 2.31
C CYS A 67 -13.25 2.58 2.99
N ARG A 68 -12.18 2.12 3.65
CA ARG A 68 -12.02 0.74 4.14
C ARG A 68 -11.30 0.71 5.48
N LEU A 69 -12.04 1.06 6.55
CA LEU A 69 -11.55 1.00 7.93
C LEU A 69 -11.22 -0.41 8.42
N ASP A 70 -11.69 -1.46 7.72
CA ASP A 70 -11.34 -2.85 8.01
C ASP A 70 -9.91 -3.22 7.56
N VAL A 71 -9.28 -2.37 6.76
CA VAL A 71 -7.93 -2.57 6.23
C VAL A 71 -6.91 -2.06 7.23
N ASN A 72 -6.00 -2.93 7.64
CA ASN A 72 -4.97 -2.60 8.63
C ASN A 72 -3.62 -2.27 8.01
N ALA A 73 -3.38 -2.71 6.79
CA ALA A 73 -2.15 -2.44 6.07
C ALA A 73 -2.40 -2.38 4.57
N ILE A 74 -1.65 -1.50 3.91
CA ILE A 74 -1.66 -1.30 2.47
C ILE A 74 -0.23 -1.38 1.97
N ILE A 75 0.00 -2.22 0.97
CA ILE A 75 1.25 -2.33 0.25
C ILE A 75 1.01 -1.87 -1.18
N HIS A 76 1.81 -0.91 -1.64
CA HIS A 76 1.87 -0.52 -3.04
C HIS A 76 3.16 -1.05 -3.68
N THR A 77 3.03 -1.71 -4.83
CA THR A 77 4.17 -2.28 -5.53
C THR A 77 3.99 -2.37 -7.05
N HIS A 78 5.07 -2.10 -7.77
CA HIS A 78 5.20 -2.40 -9.21
C HIS A 78 5.83 -3.78 -9.42
N ALA A 79 5.20 -4.84 -8.90
CA ALA A 79 5.72 -6.19 -9.07
C ALA A 79 5.65 -6.60 -10.55
N SER A 80 6.80 -6.85 -11.20
CA SER A 80 6.87 -7.13 -12.64
C SER A 80 6.06 -8.36 -13.08
N SER A 81 5.82 -9.32 -12.18
CA SER A 81 4.99 -10.50 -12.44
C SER A 81 3.48 -10.20 -12.48
N VAL A 82 3.04 -9.04 -11.97
CA VAL A 82 1.63 -8.68 -11.86
C VAL A 82 1.31 -7.39 -12.62
N ALA A 83 2.28 -6.47 -12.73
CA ALA A 83 2.12 -5.20 -13.44
C ALA A 83 1.58 -5.33 -14.89
N PRO A 84 1.97 -6.33 -15.72
CA PRO A 84 1.40 -6.48 -17.06
C PRO A 84 -0.12 -6.68 -17.06
N PHE A 85 -0.67 -7.30 -16.01
CA PHE A 85 -2.10 -7.55 -15.90
C PHE A 85 -2.90 -6.25 -15.72
N THR A 86 -2.29 -5.14 -15.26
CA THR A 86 -3.00 -3.87 -15.10
C THR A 86 -3.33 -3.17 -16.42
N VAL A 87 -2.70 -3.57 -17.53
CA VAL A 87 -2.87 -2.95 -18.86
C VAL A 87 -3.48 -3.88 -19.91
N VAL A 88 -3.61 -5.18 -19.63
CA VAL A 88 -4.25 -6.14 -20.55
C VAL A 88 -5.73 -6.40 -20.21
N ALA A 89 -6.45 -7.05 -21.12
CA ALA A 89 -7.86 -7.43 -20.95
C ALA A 89 -8.06 -8.62 -20.02
N ASP A 90 -7.09 -9.52 -19.98
CA ASP A 90 -7.17 -10.73 -19.18
C ASP A 90 -6.97 -10.44 -17.69
N SER A 91 -7.87 -11.00 -16.87
CA SER A 91 -7.76 -10.96 -15.41
C SER A 91 -6.79 -12.01 -14.88
N LEU A 92 -6.21 -11.74 -13.70
CA LEU A 92 -5.37 -12.71 -12.97
C LEU A 92 -6.24 -13.90 -12.51
N ARG A 93 -5.81 -15.14 -12.82
CA ARG A 93 -6.51 -16.37 -12.43
C ARG A 93 -5.74 -17.15 -11.36
N PRO A 94 -6.40 -17.68 -10.32
CA PRO A 94 -5.75 -18.53 -9.33
C PRO A 94 -5.45 -19.90 -9.94
N VAL A 95 -4.17 -20.28 -10.01
CA VAL A 95 -3.73 -21.55 -10.64
C VAL A 95 -3.01 -22.51 -9.67
N CYS A 96 -2.73 -22.06 -8.44
CA CYS A 96 -2.14 -22.90 -7.40
C CYS A 96 -2.77 -22.61 -6.03
N HIS A 97 -2.51 -23.49 -5.06
CA HIS A 97 -3.08 -23.42 -3.70
C HIS A 97 -2.79 -22.08 -2.99
N MET A 98 -1.66 -21.44 -3.29
CA MET A 98 -1.29 -20.15 -2.71
C MET A 98 -2.15 -18.97 -3.21
N CYS A 99 -2.90 -19.14 -4.29
CA CYS A 99 -3.72 -18.07 -4.88
C CYS A 99 -5.17 -18.08 -4.40
N GLY A 100 -5.53 -18.89 -3.40
CA GLY A 100 -6.92 -19.06 -2.95
C GLY A 100 -7.64 -17.78 -2.53
N PHE A 101 -6.90 -16.74 -2.17
CA PHE A 101 -7.43 -15.43 -1.77
C PHE A 101 -7.78 -14.50 -2.95
N TYR A 102 -7.43 -14.84 -4.19
CA TYR A 102 -7.61 -13.99 -5.37
C TYR A 102 -9.01 -14.04 -6.02
N LYS A 103 -10.03 -14.60 -5.35
CA LYS A 103 -11.37 -14.72 -5.94
C LYS A 103 -11.91 -13.34 -6.34
N ASP A 104 -12.19 -13.20 -7.64
CA ASP A 104 -12.87 -12.06 -8.27
C ASP A 104 -12.18 -10.69 -8.15
N LEU A 105 -10.84 -10.65 -8.17
CA LEU A 105 -10.12 -9.37 -8.29
C LEU A 105 -10.21 -8.83 -9.72
N ASP A 106 -11.13 -7.88 -9.95
CA ASP A 106 -10.98 -6.95 -11.08
C ASP A 106 -9.82 -5.99 -10.78
N ILE A 107 -8.68 -6.29 -11.38
CA ILE A 107 -7.44 -5.51 -11.28
C ILE A 107 -7.54 -4.14 -11.98
N ARG A 108 -8.58 -3.90 -12.78
CA ARG A 108 -8.77 -2.62 -13.49
C ARG A 108 -9.47 -1.56 -12.64
N THR A 109 -10.22 -1.98 -11.62
CA THR A 109 -10.92 -1.05 -10.71
C THR A 109 -10.07 -0.64 -9.50
N LYS A 110 -8.83 -1.12 -9.37
CA LYS A 110 -7.91 -0.76 -8.28
C LYS A 110 -6.55 -0.39 -8.85
N PHE A 111 -6.29 0.92 -8.93
CA PHE A 111 -5.01 1.47 -9.32
C PHE A 111 -3.91 0.88 -8.42
N GLU A 112 -2.99 0.17 -9.08
CA GLU A 112 -1.84 -0.47 -8.47
C GLU A 112 -2.21 -1.58 -7.46
N ILE A 113 -1.37 -2.61 -7.31
CA ILE A 113 -1.70 -3.78 -6.49
C ILE A 113 -1.62 -3.36 -5.02
N THR A 114 -2.70 -2.74 -4.55
CA THR A 114 -2.96 -2.50 -3.16
C THR A 114 -3.54 -3.78 -2.59
N LEU A 115 -2.66 -4.61 -2.01
CA LEU A 115 -3.11 -5.67 -1.13
C LEU A 115 -3.51 -5.03 0.19
N ALA A 116 -4.82 -4.80 0.32
CA ALA A 116 -5.48 -4.37 1.53
C ALA A 116 -5.89 -5.62 2.30
N MET A 117 -5.13 -5.98 3.34
CA MET A 117 -5.39 -7.21 4.10
C MET A 117 -6.23 -6.90 5.33
N PRO A 118 -7.43 -7.50 5.49
CA PRO A 118 -8.04 -7.63 6.81
C PRO A 118 -7.17 -8.57 7.64
N VAL A 119 -6.98 -8.28 8.93
CA VAL A 119 -6.31 -9.22 9.85
C VAL A 119 -7.21 -10.45 9.95
N ILE A 120 -6.83 -11.54 9.26
CA ILE A 120 -7.25 -12.88 9.65
C ILE A 120 -6.35 -13.20 10.83
N CYS A 121 -6.95 -13.20 12.02
CA CYS A 121 -6.29 -13.68 13.23
C CYS A 121 -6.02 -15.19 13.12
#